data_AF-A0A925H603-F1
#
_entry.id   AF-A0A925H603-F1
#
_cell.length_a   1.000
_cell.length_b   1.000
_cell.length_c   1.000
_cell.angle_alpha   90.00
_cell.angle_beta   90.00
_cell.angle_gamma   90.00
#
_symmetry.space_group_name_H-M   'P 1'
#
loop_
_entity.id
_entity.type
_entity.pdbx_description
1 polymer ?
#
loop_
_entity_poly.entity_id
_entity_poly.type
_entity_poly.pdbx_seq_one_letter_code
_entity_poly.pdbx_strand_id
1 'polypeptide(L)'
;MNEREAEAVSAEEDAGVGCLTAEGRPTWAEIDLDALASNFHAIKNLVGAGTAVMCVVKADAYGHGAAACARRLAREGADWFAVALPEEGLELRRAGVEQP
;
A
#
# COMPACT_ATOMS: atom_id res chain seq x y z
N MET A 1 -39.66 18.52 -19.57
CA MET A 1 -40.11 17.81 -20.79
C MET A 1 -38.85 17.55 -21.60
N ASN A 2 -38.17 16.41 -21.50
CA ASN A 2 -38.55 15.05 -21.09
C ASN A 2 -37.51 14.57 -20.04
N GLU A 3 -37.78 13.96 -18.88
CA GLU A 3 -38.64 12.83 -18.48
C GLU A 3 -38.30 11.49 -19.16
N ARG A 4 -38.03 10.48 -18.31
CA ARG A 4 -37.66 9.07 -18.54
C ARG A 4 -36.13 8.87 -18.64
N GLU A 5 -35.44 8.15 -17.74
CA GLU A 5 -35.83 7.06 -16.85
C GLU A 5 -34.99 7.12 -15.56
N ALA A 6 -35.68 7.06 -14.42
CA ALA A 6 -35.13 6.60 -13.16
C ALA A 6 -35.70 5.19 -12.97
N GLU A 7 -34.86 4.18 -12.79
CA GLU A 7 -35.23 3.01 -12.01
C GLU A 7 -33.98 2.30 -11.51
N ALA A 8 -34.03 1.97 -10.22
CA ALA A 8 -33.00 1.35 -9.45
C ALA A 8 -33.22 -0.16 -9.35
N VAL A 9 -32.20 -0.82 -8.77
CA VAL A 9 -32.22 -2.13 -8.11
C VAL A 9 -31.89 -3.33 -9.01
N SER A 10 -30.69 -3.87 -8.81
CA SER A 10 -30.56 -5.22 -8.23
C SER A 10 -29.13 -5.49 -7.77
N ALA A 11 -29.01 -5.96 -6.53
CA ALA A 11 -27.80 -6.53 -5.98
C ALA A 11 -27.46 -7.84 -6.72
N GLU A 12 -26.20 -8.00 -7.10
CA GLU A 12 -25.64 -9.31 -7.45
C GLU A 12 -24.43 -9.56 -6.54
N GLU A 13 -24.56 -10.57 -5.70
CA GLU A 13 -23.52 -11.18 -4.88
C GLU A 13 -22.58 -12.04 -5.74
N ASP A 14 -21.28 -11.76 -5.56
CA ASP A 14 -20.10 -12.64 -5.55
C ASP A 14 -20.01 -13.88 -6.47
N ALA A 15 -19.10 -13.82 -7.46
CA ALA A 15 -18.18 -14.91 -7.78
C ALA A 15 -17.03 -14.45 -8.71
N GLY A 16 -15.79 -14.50 -8.22
CA GLY A 16 -14.63 -14.96 -9.02
C GLY A 16 -13.76 -13.91 -9.72
N VAL A 17 -12.63 -13.59 -9.08
CA VAL A 17 -11.33 -13.13 -9.63
C VAL A 17 -11.39 -12.24 -10.89
N GLY A 18 -11.23 -10.93 -10.68
CA GLY A 18 -10.90 -10.00 -11.76
C GLY A 18 -10.39 -8.68 -11.21
N CYS A 19 -9.11 -8.63 -10.84
CA CYS A 19 -8.41 -7.37 -10.62
C CYS A 19 -8.43 -6.55 -11.92
N LEU A 20 -9.37 -5.62 -12.05
CA LEU A 20 -9.41 -4.67 -13.14
C LEU A 20 -8.77 -3.35 -12.68
N THR A 21 -7.44 -3.23 -12.85
CA THR A 21 -6.77 -1.93 -12.86
C THR A 21 -5.71 -1.85 -13.96
N ALA A 22 -5.61 -0.66 -14.58
CA ALA A 22 -4.91 -0.32 -15.84
C ALA A 22 -5.47 -1.00 -17.11
N GLU A 23 -6.72 -0.62 -17.45
CA GLU A 23 -7.36 -0.76 -18.77
C GLU A 23 -7.09 -2.08 -19.54
N GLY A 24 -7.79 -3.15 -19.14
CA GLY A 24 -8.00 -4.34 -19.99
C GLY A 24 -6.79 -5.23 -20.23
N ARG A 25 -5.67 -5.03 -19.52
CA ARG A 25 -4.49 -5.90 -19.62
C ARG A 25 -4.52 -6.97 -18.53
N PRO A 26 -4.28 -8.26 -18.86
CA PRO A 26 -4.33 -9.34 -17.89
C PRO A 26 -3.06 -9.43 -17.02
N THR A 27 -2.02 -8.65 -17.31
CA THR A 27 -0.74 -8.69 -16.59
C THR A 27 -0.76 -7.73 -15.41
N TRP A 28 -0.50 -8.25 -14.22
CA TRP A 28 -0.43 -7.51 -12.98
C TRP A 28 0.66 -8.10 -12.07
N ALA A 29 1.05 -7.37 -11.04
CA ALA A 29 1.97 -7.83 -10.01
C ALA A 29 1.23 -7.95 -8.68
N GLU A 30 1.29 -9.14 -8.06
CA GLU A 30 0.78 -9.35 -6.71
C GLU A 30 1.84 -8.95 -5.70
N ILE A 31 1.47 -8.11 -4.73
CA ILE A 31 2.34 -7.68 -3.65
C ILE A 31 1.86 -8.31 -2.35
N ASP A 32 2.64 -9.22 -1.80
CA ASP A 32 2.38 -9.84 -0.50
C ASP A 32 2.88 -8.94 0.65
N LEU A 33 1.93 -8.32 1.34
CA LEU A 33 2.22 -7.46 2.48
C LEU A 33 2.57 -8.24 3.75
N ASP A 34 2.16 -9.50 3.88
CA ASP A 34 2.52 -10.36 5.01
C ASP A 34 3.99 -10.78 4.91
N ALA A 35 4.46 -11.09 3.70
CA ALA A 35 5.88 -11.29 3.44
C ALA A 35 6.70 -10.04 3.79
N LEU A 36 6.22 -8.84 3.43
CA LEU A 36 6.87 -7.57 3.78
C LEU A 36 7.01 -7.41 5.31
N ALA A 37 5.94 -7.68 6.06
CA ALA A 37 5.97 -7.60 7.52
C ALA A 37 6.90 -8.63 8.16
N SER A 38 6.87 -9.88 7.68
CA SER A 38 7.78 -10.94 8.13
C SER A 38 9.26 -10.54 7.92
N ASN A 39 9.59 -9.97 6.76
CA ASN A 39 10.93 -9.48 6.46
C ASN A 39 11.35 -8.33 7.39
N PHE A 40 10.45 -7.40 7.65
CA PHE A 40 10.70 -6.31 8.60
C PHE A 40 11.00 -6.83 10.00
N HIS A 41 10.21 -7.77 10.51
CA HIS A 41 10.42 -8.39 11.83
C HIS A 41 11.73 -9.18 11.91
N ALA A 42 12.10 -9.89 10.83
CA ALA A 42 13.39 -10.57 10.75
C ALA A 42 14.56 -9.58 10.89
N ILE A 43 14.49 -8.42 10.23
CA ILE A 43 15.49 -7.37 10.35
C ILE A 43 15.50 -6.78 11.78
N LYS A 44 14.34 -6.43 12.34
CA LYS A 44 14.25 -5.89 13.71
C LYS A 44 14.83 -6.85 14.75
N ASN A 45 14.56 -8.15 14.61
CA ASN A 45 15.11 -9.18 15.49
C ASN A 45 16.62 -9.30 15.36
N LEU A 46 17.16 -9.18 14.14
CA LEU A 46 18.59 -9.25 13.88
C LEU A 46 19.37 -8.05 14.44
N VAL A 47 18.84 -6.84 14.28
CA VAL A 47 19.50 -5.60 14.74
C VAL A 47 19.29 -5.30 16.23
N GLY A 48 18.28 -5.94 16.84
CA GLY A 48 17.92 -5.80 18.25
C GLY A 48 17.05 -4.57 18.54
N ALA A 49 16.34 -4.63 19.68
CA ALA A 49 15.33 -3.64 20.06
C ALA A 49 15.86 -2.21 20.29
N GLY A 50 17.16 -2.05 20.54
CA GLY A 50 17.80 -0.74 20.71
C GLY A 50 18.16 -0.01 19.41
N THR A 51 17.96 -0.67 18.27
CA THR A 51 18.34 -0.13 16.96
C THR A 51 17.09 0.26 16.17
N ALA A 52 17.03 1.53 15.76
CA ALA A 52 15.98 2.03 14.87
C ALA A 52 16.18 1.49 13.44
N VAL A 53 15.08 1.14 12.78
CA VAL A 53 15.09 0.68 11.38
C VAL A 53 14.34 1.68 10.52
N MET A 54 15.01 2.16 9.47
CA MET A 54 14.45 3.04 8.47
C MET A 54 13.98 2.23 7.25
N CYS A 55 12.68 2.29 6.96
CA CYS A 55 12.06 1.65 5.82
C CYS A 55 12.14 2.56 4.59
N VAL A 56 13.00 2.23 3.64
CA VAL A 56 13.16 3.01 2.41
C VAL A 56 12.08 2.61 1.41
N VAL A 57 11.20 3.55 1.05
CA VAL A 57 10.02 3.33 0.19
C VAL A 57 9.99 4.26 -1.03
N LYS A 58 11.16 4.75 -1.47
CA LYS A 58 11.29 5.52 -2.71
C LYS A 58 10.84 4.74 -3.95
N ALA A 59 10.58 5.46 -5.04
CA ALA A 59 10.13 4.94 -6.32
C ALA A 59 8.89 4.03 -6.15
N ASP A 60 7.89 4.55 -5.46
CA ASP A 60 6.64 3.82 -5.15
C ASP A 60 6.89 2.49 -4.40
N ALA A 61 7.72 2.53 -3.35
CA ALA A 61 8.26 1.35 -2.68
C ALA A 61 8.89 0.34 -3.66
N TYR A 62 9.77 0.82 -4.54
CA TYR A 62 10.41 0.00 -5.57
C TYR A 62 9.38 -0.68 -6.50
N GLY A 63 8.26 -0.01 -6.78
CA GLY A 63 7.15 -0.50 -7.60
C GLY A 63 6.16 -1.43 -6.89
N HIS A 64 6.22 -1.53 -5.56
CA HIS A 64 5.31 -2.36 -4.75
C HIS A 64 4.11 -1.57 -4.20
N GLY A 65 4.02 -0.25 -4.44
CA GLY A 65 2.97 0.61 -3.92
C GLY A 65 3.34 1.21 -2.56
N ALA A 66 3.85 2.44 -2.55
CA ALA A 66 4.37 3.14 -1.38
C ALA A 66 3.33 3.28 -0.27
N ALA A 67 2.13 3.75 -0.60
CA ALA A 67 1.08 3.98 0.39
C ALA A 67 0.66 2.68 1.12
N ALA A 68 0.52 1.57 0.39
CA ALA A 68 0.14 0.28 0.98
C ALA A 68 1.28 -0.31 1.84
N CYS A 69 2.49 -0.34 1.29
CA CYS A 69 3.68 -0.84 1.98
C CYS A 69 3.96 -0.05 3.26
N ALA A 70 3.93 1.29 3.19
CA ALA A 70 4.25 2.13 4.33
C ALA A 70 3.19 2.06 5.43
N ARG A 71 1.89 2.01 5.10
CA ARG A 71 0.84 1.76 6.11
C ARG A 71 1.01 0.42 6.80
N ARG A 72 1.37 -0.63 6.05
CA ARG A 72 1.65 -1.94 6.63
C ARG A 72 2.82 -1.85 7.62
N LEU A 73 3.96 -1.36 7.17
CA LEU A 73 5.18 -1.22 7.99
C LEU A 73 4.99 -0.31 9.21
N ALA A 74 4.19 0.76 9.07
CA ALA A 74 3.84 1.65 10.16
C ALA A 74 3.08 0.91 11.28
N ARG A 75 2.15 0.01 10.93
CA ARG A 75 1.43 -0.84 11.90
C ARG A 75 2.31 -1.88 12.56
N GLU A 76 3.33 -2.36 11.85
CA GLU A 76 4.31 -3.31 12.37
C GLU A 76 5.36 -2.66 13.29
N GLY A 77 5.39 -1.32 13.37
CA GLY A 77 6.30 -0.57 14.24
C GLY A 77 7.60 -0.12 13.58
N ALA A 78 7.57 0.20 12.28
CA ALA A 78 8.67 0.89 11.62
C ALA A 78 8.99 2.22 12.34
N ASP A 79 10.28 2.49 12.55
CA ASP A 79 10.72 3.68 13.30
C ASP A 79 10.77 4.92 12.41
N TRP A 80 11.20 4.75 11.15
CA TRP A 80 11.44 5.83 10.18
C TRP A 80 11.09 5.39 8.76
N PHE A 81 10.73 6.34 7.90
CA PHE A 81 10.62 6.15 6.46
C PHE A 81 11.60 7.03 5.69
N ALA A 82 12.06 6.54 4.54
CA ALA A 82 12.88 7.33 3.62
C ALA A 82 12.36 7.25 2.19
N VAL A 83 12.37 8.39 1.53
CA VAL A 83 11.97 8.60 0.13
C VAL A 83 13.06 9.35 -0.64
N ALA A 84 12.97 9.37 -1.97
CA ALA A 84 13.92 10.10 -2.81
C ALA A 84 13.49 11.55 -3.03
N LEU A 85 12.18 11.82 -3.06
CA LEU A 85 11.62 13.13 -3.40
C LEU A 85 10.61 13.62 -2.34
N PRO A 86 10.47 14.95 -2.12
CA PRO A 86 9.47 15.50 -1.21
C PRO A 86 8.03 15.09 -1.55
N GLU A 87 7.70 14.92 -2.84
CA GLU A 87 6.38 14.53 -3.31
C GLU A 87 5.99 13.13 -2.84
N GLU A 88 6.94 12.19 -2.82
CA GLU A 88 6.74 10.84 -2.25
C GLU A 88 6.50 10.93 -0.73
N GLY A 89 7.19 11.85 -0.05
CA GLY A 89 6.95 12.17 1.36
C GLY A 89 5.54 12.69 1.61
N LEU A 90 5.04 13.58 0.74
CA LEU A 90 3.67 14.08 0.83
C LEU A 90 2.63 12.98 0.60
N GLU A 91 2.91 12.04 -0.31
CA GLU A 91 2.06 10.86 -0.54
C GLU A 91 1.93 10.01 0.74
N LEU A 92 3.05 9.73 1.43
CA LEU A 92 3.06 9.02 2.71
C LEU A 92 2.20 9.73 3.77
N ARG A 93 2.32 11.06 3.88
CA ARG A 93 1.51 11.85 4.83
C ARG A 93 0.02 11.77 4.50
N ARG A 94 -0.34 11.88 3.21
CA ARG A 94 -1.74 11.71 2.76
C ARG A 94 -2.27 10.30 3.01
N ALA A 95 -1.40 9.30 3.00
CA ALA A 95 -1.72 7.92 3.34
C ALA A 95 -1.83 7.65 4.85
N GLY A 96 -1.63 8.66 5.71
CA GLY A 96 -1.75 8.55 7.17
C GLY A 96 -0.51 7.99 7.86
N VAL A 97 0.66 8.01 7.21
CA VAL A 97 1.93 7.66 7.85
C VAL A 97 2.43 8.88 8.63
N GLU A 98 2.64 8.72 9.94
CA GLU A 98 3.03 9.81 10.85
C GLU A 98 4.48 9.70 11.32
N GLN A 99 5.07 8.52 11.18
CA GLN A 99 6.48 8.29 11.48
C GLN A 99 7.39 9.24 10.70
N PRO A 100 8.52 9.65 11.28
CA PRO A 100 9.49 10.53 10.62
C PRO A 100 9.85 10.08 9.20
#